data_AF-A0A4Q0AVR5-F1
#
_entry.id   AF-A0A4Q0AVR5-F1
#
_cell.length_a   1.000
_cell.length_b   1.000
_cell.length_c   1.000
_cell.angle_alpha   90.00
_cell.angle_beta   90.00
_cell.angle_gamma   90.00
#
_symmetry.space_group_name_H-M   'P 1'
#
loop_
_entity.id
_entity.type
_entity.pdbx_description
1 polymer ?
#
loop_
_entity_poly.entity_id
_entity_poly.type
_entity_poly.pdbx_seq_one_letter_code
_entity_poly.pdbx_strand_id
1 'polypeptide(L)'
;MSQRISQERAYNFLLAGKAQFTLHNTQPRKKSEDQFTYTIKQKSPGIWWVYTSTVYIGFLRGDVFVRKNQPEGQFAPHIEKSIEVFTWFWKALIAQRIPYNIHILNVGQCGYCGKKLTDAVSIEYGIGPQCRKKLGITVKKEETV
;
A
#
# COMPACT_ATOMS: atom_id res chain seq x y z
N MET A 1 5.92 14.57 -4.31
CA MET A 1 7.10 13.71 -4.11
C MET A 1 6.62 12.41 -3.50
N SER A 2 6.94 11.28 -4.13
CA SER A 2 6.65 9.95 -3.60
C SER A 2 7.81 9.48 -2.73
N GLN A 3 7.53 9.04 -1.50
CA GLN A 3 8.57 8.58 -0.57
C GLN A 3 8.45 7.06 -0.34
N ARG A 4 9.59 6.38 -0.22
CA ARG A 4 9.64 4.96 0.13
C ARG A 4 9.19 4.73 1.58
N ILE A 5 8.23 3.83 1.76
CA ILE A 5 7.81 3.28 3.04
C ILE A 5 8.65 2.02 3.32
N SER A 6 9.20 1.90 4.53
CA SER A 6 9.93 0.70 4.95
C SER A 6 8.98 -0.49 5.10
N GLN A 7 9.50 -1.71 4.92
CA GLN A 7 8.68 -2.92 5.03
C GLN A 7 8.02 -3.06 6.41
N GLU A 8 8.75 -2.71 7.48
CA GLU A 8 8.24 -2.72 8.86
C GLU A 8 7.03 -1.82 9.08
N ARG A 9 6.93 -0.71 8.34
CA ARG A 9 5.86 0.27 8.49
C ARG A 9 4.75 0.10 7.45
N ALA A 10 5.01 -0.65 6.39
CA ALA A 10 4.10 -0.83 5.28
C ALA A 10 2.74 -1.36 5.74
N TYR A 11 2.69 -2.35 6.63
CA TYR A 11 1.42 -2.90 7.12
C TYR A 11 0.54 -1.81 7.76
N ASN A 12 1.11 -1.04 8.69
CA ASN A 12 0.40 0.06 9.37
C ASN A 12 -0.04 1.15 8.39
N PHE A 13 0.83 1.53 7.45
CA PHE A 13 0.49 2.52 6.43
C PHE A 13 -0.65 2.06 5.52
N LEU A 14 -0.58 0.83 5.01
CA LEU A 14 -1.53 0.30 4.02
C LEU A 14 -2.92 0.08 4.60
N LEU A 15 -3.02 -0.34 5.86
CA LEU A 15 -4.30 -0.59 6.54
C LEU A 15 -4.80 0.62 7.35
N ALA A 16 -4.10 1.76 7.32
CA ALA A 16 -4.46 2.93 8.14
C ALA A 16 -5.86 3.48 7.85
N GLY A 17 -6.41 3.32 6.64
CA GLY A 17 -7.80 3.74 6.37
C GLY A 17 -8.09 4.09 4.91
N LYS A 18 -7.25 4.91 4.27
CA LYS A 18 -7.36 5.35 2.88
C LYS A 18 -5.97 5.49 2.26
N ALA A 19 -5.21 4.40 2.23
CA ALA A 19 -3.85 4.40 1.70
C ALA A 19 -3.84 4.37 0.18
N GLN A 20 -3.03 5.24 -0.43
CA GLN A 20 -2.70 5.18 -1.86
C GLN A 20 -1.19 5.07 -2.00
N PHE A 21 -0.75 4.13 -2.83
CA PHE A 21 0.66 3.78 -2.96
C PHE A 21 0.98 3.16 -4.31
N THR A 22 2.26 3.18 -4.66
CA THR A 22 2.80 2.57 -5.86
C THR A 22 3.81 1.50 -5.45
N LEU A 23 3.64 0.30 -5.99
CA LEU A 23 4.70 -0.70 -6.00
C LEU A 23 5.60 -0.41 -7.20
N HIS A 24 6.88 -0.18 -6.94
CA HIS A 24 7.88 0.08 -7.96
C HIS A 24 8.95 -1.03 -7.93
N ASN A 25 9.05 -1.79 -9.01
CA ASN A 25 10.13 -2.71 -9.26
C ASN A 25 11.29 -1.98 -9.95
N THR A 26 12.41 -1.84 -9.24
CA THR A 26 13.61 -1.17 -9.76
C THR A 26 14.41 -2.01 -10.76
N GLN A 27 14.09 -3.30 -10.88
CA GLN A 27 14.70 -4.25 -11.82
C GLN A 27 13.61 -5.00 -12.60
N PRO A 28 12.79 -4.31 -13.39
CA PRO A 28 11.69 -4.93 -14.11
C PRO A 28 12.22 -5.70 -15.32
N ARG A 29 11.63 -6.86 -15.61
CA ARG A 29 11.92 -7.58 -16.87
C ARG A 29 11.40 -6.82 -18.09
N LYS A 30 10.29 -6.10 -17.93
CA LYS A 30 9.67 -5.23 -18.94
C LYS A 30 9.39 -3.88 -18.32
N LYS A 31 9.81 -2.80 -18.98
CA LYS A 31 9.64 -1.43 -18.47
C LYS A 31 8.17 -1.07 -18.19
N SER A 32 7.25 -1.59 -18.99
CA SER A 32 5.79 -1.39 -18.79
C SER A 32 5.22 -2.03 -17.52
N GLU A 33 5.99 -2.86 -16.83
CA GLU A 33 5.60 -3.58 -15.61
C GLU A 33 6.45 -3.14 -14.41
N ASP A 34 7.07 -1.96 -14.50
CA ASP A 34 7.91 -1.41 -13.43
C ASP A 34 7.07 -0.88 -12.27
N GLN A 35 5.86 -0.38 -12.53
CA GLN A 35 5.05 0.30 -11.52
C GLN A 35 3.58 -0.08 -11.56
N PHE A 36 3.01 -0.34 -10.39
CA PHE A 36 1.58 -0.56 -10.21
C PHE A 36 1.06 0.28 -9.04
N THR A 37 -0.02 1.03 -9.28
CA THR A 37 -0.62 1.91 -8.27
C THR A 37 -1.92 1.33 -7.74
N TYR A 38 -2.07 1.41 -6.41
CA TYR A 38 -3.19 0.86 -5.68
C TYR A 38 -3.78 1.87 -4.71
N THR A 39 -5.04 1.64 -4.36
CA THR A 39 -5.70 2.31 -3.24
C THR A 39 -6.37 1.28 -2.35
N ILE A 40 -6.10 1.34 -1.05
CA ILE A 40 -6.74 0.53 -0.02
C ILE A 40 -7.64 1.45 0.81
N LYS A 41 -8.93 1.10 0.92
CA LYS A 41 -9.92 1.88 1.66
C LYS A 41 -10.62 1.00 2.68
N GLN A 42 -10.51 1.33 3.96
CA GLN A 42 -11.30 0.73 5.02
C GLN A 42 -12.78 1.03 4.77
N LYS A 43 -13.60 -0.01 4.80
CA LYS A 43 -15.05 0.10 4.63
C LYS A 43 -15.81 -0.18 5.91
N SER A 44 -15.30 -1.12 6.70
CA SER A 44 -15.76 -1.43 8.03
C SER A 44 -14.58 -1.93 8.87
N PRO A 45 -14.70 -2.00 10.20
CA PRO A 45 -13.65 -2.56 11.04
C PRO A 45 -13.22 -3.96 10.53
N GLY A 46 -11.93 -4.13 10.27
CA GLY A 46 -11.38 -5.40 9.78
C GLY A 46 -11.55 -5.69 8.28
N ILE A 47 -12.16 -4.78 7.50
CA ILE A 47 -12.36 -4.96 6.05
C ILE A 47 -11.88 -3.74 5.27
N TRP A 48 -11.00 -3.97 4.30
CA TRP A 48 -10.48 -2.93 3.41
C TRP A 48 -10.67 -3.31 1.94
N TRP A 49 -11.27 -2.43 1.15
CA TRP A 49 -11.38 -2.62 -0.29
C TRP A 49 -10.10 -2.18 -1.00
N VAL A 50 -9.70 -2.94 -2.00
CA VAL A 50 -8.50 -2.70 -2.82
C VAL A 50 -8.92 -2.30 -4.22
N TYR A 51 -8.26 -1.28 -4.73
CA TYR A 51 -8.48 -0.73 -6.07
C TYR A 51 -7.17 -0.58 -6.83
N THR A 52 -7.22 -0.68 -8.15
CA THR A 52 -6.15 -0.28 -9.08
C THR A 52 -6.76 0.49 -10.24
N SER A 53 -6.16 1.62 -10.65
CA SER A 53 -6.72 2.50 -11.69
C SER A 53 -8.23 2.81 -11.50
N THR A 54 -8.65 3.03 -10.25
CA THR A 54 -10.05 3.22 -9.81
C THR A 54 -10.98 1.99 -9.91
N VAL A 55 -10.51 0.88 -10.48
CA VAL A 55 -11.23 -0.40 -10.56
C VAL A 55 -11.12 -1.15 -9.23
N TYR A 56 -12.26 -1.58 -8.67
CA TYR A 56 -12.31 -2.44 -7.49
C TYR A 56 -11.88 -3.87 -7.84
N ILE A 57 -10.85 -4.39 -7.15
CA ILE A 57 -10.25 -5.69 -7.47
C ILE A 57 -10.41 -6.74 -6.37
N GLY A 58 -10.91 -6.37 -5.19
CA GLY A 58 -11.09 -7.29 -4.07
C GLY A 58 -11.01 -6.60 -2.73
N PHE A 59 -10.92 -7.37 -1.65
CA PHE A 59 -10.82 -6.85 -0.30
C PHE A 59 -9.82 -7.62 0.57
N LEU A 60 -9.30 -6.94 1.59
CA LEU A 60 -8.47 -7.51 2.64
C LEU A 60 -9.34 -7.79 3.87
N ARG A 61 -9.12 -8.94 4.50
CA ARG A 61 -9.66 -9.32 5.80
C ARG A 61 -8.57 -10.01 6.60
N GLY A 62 -8.01 -9.30 7.58
CA GLY A 62 -6.77 -9.72 8.24
C GLY A 62 -5.64 -9.85 7.21
N ASP A 63 -4.95 -10.98 7.24
CA ASP A 63 -3.80 -11.25 6.37
C ASP A 63 -4.19 -11.78 4.98
N VAL A 64 -5.49 -11.92 4.70
CA VAL A 64 -5.99 -12.52 3.45
C VAL A 64 -6.47 -11.45 2.49
N PHE A 65 -5.95 -11.48 1.27
CA PHE A 65 -6.55 -10.79 0.12
C PHE A 65 -7.53 -11.72 -0.60
N VAL A 66 -8.78 -11.29 -0.67
CA VAL A 66 -9.85 -11.95 -1.41
C VAL A 66 -10.10 -11.17 -2.69
N ARG A 67 -9.68 -11.76 -3.82
CA ARG A 67 -9.94 -11.23 -5.16
C ARG A 67 -11.46 -11.11 -5.37
N LYS A 68 -11.90 -10.05 -6.06
CA LYS A 68 -13.29 -9.91 -6.53
C LYS A 68 -13.62 -11.12 -7.40
N ASN A 69 -14.68 -11.85 -7.04
CA ASN A 69 -15.12 -12.99 -7.81
C ASN A 69 -15.67 -12.49 -9.16
N GLN A 70 -14.95 -12.75 -10.24
CA GLN A 70 -15.39 -12.54 -11.61
C GLN A 70 -14.83 -13.67 -12.50
N PRO A 71 -15.57 -14.07 -13.55
CA PRO A 71 -15.05 -14.95 -14.59
C PRO A 71 -13.74 -14.45 -15.16
N GLU A 72 -12.88 -15.40 -15.54
CA GLU A 72 -11.59 -15.11 -16.18
C GLU A 72 -11.79 -14.27 -17.46
N GLY A 73 -10.93 -13.27 -17.66
CA GLY A 73 -10.97 -12.39 -18.84
C GLY A 73 -11.95 -11.20 -18.75
N GLN A 74 -12.66 -11.00 -17.63
CA GLN A 74 -13.52 -9.81 -17.48
C GLN A 74 -12.74 -8.51 -17.21
N PHE A 75 -11.53 -8.59 -16.66
CA PHE A 75 -10.68 -7.43 -16.51
C PHE A 75 -9.79 -7.26 -17.76
N ALA A 76 -9.49 -6.00 -18.09
CA ALA A 76 -8.48 -5.71 -19.09
C ALA A 76 -7.13 -6.34 -18.68
N PRO A 77 -6.27 -6.79 -19.63
CA PRO A 77 -5.04 -7.53 -19.31
C PRO A 77 -4.10 -6.82 -18.31
N HIS A 78 -4.01 -5.49 -18.38
CA HIS A 78 -3.19 -4.72 -17.44
C HIS A 78 -3.76 -4.71 -16.01
N ILE A 79 -5.08 -4.81 -15.85
CA ILE A 79 -5.74 -4.93 -14.55
C ILE A 79 -5.54 -6.34 -14.00
N GLU A 80 -5.68 -7.39 -14.82
CA GLU A 80 -5.35 -8.76 -14.42
C GLU A 80 -3.91 -8.84 -13.90
N LYS A 81 -2.96 -8.25 -14.62
CA LYS A 81 -1.56 -8.21 -14.17
C LYS A 81 -1.39 -7.46 -12.84
N SER A 82 -2.09 -6.35 -12.68
CA SER A 82 -2.10 -5.59 -11.44
C SER A 82 -2.67 -6.40 -10.26
N ILE A 83 -3.68 -7.25 -10.50
CA ILE A 83 -4.25 -8.16 -9.49
C ILE A 83 -3.24 -9.24 -9.10
N GLU A 84 -2.55 -9.86 -10.07
CA GLU A 84 -1.50 -10.85 -9.81
C GLU A 84 -0.39 -10.26 -8.93
N VAL A 85 0.10 -9.08 -9.31
CA VAL A 85 1.17 -8.35 -8.59
C VAL A 85 0.72 -8.02 -7.18
N PHE A 86 -0.50 -7.52 -6.99
CA PHE A 86 -1.02 -7.22 -5.65
C PHE A 86 -1.17 -8.48 -4.80
N THR A 87 -1.68 -9.56 -5.38
CA THR A 87 -1.88 -10.84 -4.69
C THR A 87 -0.56 -11.40 -4.19
N TRP A 88 0.47 -11.38 -5.04
CA TRP A 88 1.82 -11.78 -4.66
C TRP A 88 2.40 -10.84 -3.59
N PHE A 89 2.30 -9.52 -3.81
CA PHE A 89 2.84 -8.51 -2.91
C PHE A 89 2.27 -8.65 -1.51
N TRP A 90 0.95 -8.82 -1.37
CA TRP A 90 0.31 -8.94 -0.08
C TRP A 90 0.84 -10.16 0.68
N LYS A 91 0.95 -11.32 0.03
CA LYS A 91 1.56 -12.53 0.62
C LYS A 91 3.01 -12.29 1.04
N ALA A 92 3.80 -11.63 0.20
CA ALA A 92 5.20 -11.32 0.50
C ALA A 92 5.34 -10.33 1.66
N LEU A 93 4.43 -9.35 1.78
CA LEU A 93 4.39 -8.39 2.88
C LEU A 93 4.11 -9.09 4.21
N ILE A 94 3.06 -9.91 4.27
CA ILE A 94 2.71 -10.67 5.48
C ILE A 94 3.86 -11.60 5.89
N ALA A 95 4.50 -12.26 4.91
CA ALA A 95 5.64 -13.13 5.16
C ALA A 95 6.94 -12.38 5.48
N GLN A 96 6.95 -11.04 5.44
CA GLN A 96 8.15 -10.19 5.59
C GLN A 96 9.29 -10.57 4.63
N ARG A 97 8.94 -10.91 3.39
CA ARG A 97 9.84 -11.41 2.34
C ARG A 97 9.73 -10.59 1.05
N ILE A 98 9.50 -9.28 1.16
CA ILE A 98 9.49 -8.42 -0.02
C ILE A 98 10.94 -8.28 -0.51
N PRO A 99 11.24 -8.62 -1.78
CA PRO A 99 12.56 -8.44 -2.37
C PRO A 99 13.04 -6.98 -2.32
N TYR A 100 14.35 -6.77 -2.22
CA TYR A 100 14.94 -5.43 -2.08
C TYR A 100 14.64 -4.49 -3.26
N ASN A 101 14.45 -5.05 -4.47
CA ASN A 101 14.13 -4.32 -5.69
C ASN A 101 12.67 -3.86 -5.77
N ILE A 102 11.81 -4.28 -4.83
CA ILE A 102 10.42 -3.84 -4.77
C ILE A 102 10.28 -2.75 -3.71
N HIS A 103 9.98 -1.55 -4.17
CA HIS A 103 9.78 -0.38 -3.34
C HIS A 103 8.28 -0.10 -3.17
N ILE A 104 7.86 0.13 -1.92
CA ILE A 104 6.51 0.61 -1.60
C ILE A 104 6.62 2.14 -1.49
N LEU A 105 6.00 2.86 -2.42
CA LEU A 105 6.07 4.31 -2.48
C LEU A 105 4.72 4.90 -2.06
N ASN A 106 4.70 5.78 -1.06
CA ASN A 106 3.51 6.58 -0.79
C ASN A 106 3.40 7.72 -1.82
N VAL A 107 2.17 8.20 -2.05
CA VAL A 107 1.90 9.28 -3.02
C VAL A 107 1.94 10.69 -2.38
N GLY A 108 2.52 10.84 -1.19
CA GLY A 108 2.55 12.10 -0.44
C GLY A 108 1.23 12.42 0.28
N GLN A 109 0.37 11.43 0.49
CA GLN A 109 -0.90 11.55 1.21
C GLN A 109 -0.95 10.61 2.41
N CYS A 110 -1.65 11.05 3.47
CA CYS A 110 -1.87 10.30 4.68
C CYS A 110 -2.67 9.03 4.40
N GLY A 111 -2.11 7.88 4.76
CA GLY A 111 -2.76 6.58 4.62
C GLY A 111 -4.03 6.40 5.46
N TYR A 112 -4.31 7.29 6.41
CA TYR A 112 -5.56 7.30 7.20
C TYR A 112 -6.62 8.22 6.59
N CYS A 113 -6.34 9.53 6.48
CA CYS A 113 -7.33 10.54 6.08
C CYS A 113 -7.23 11.01 4.62
N GLY A 114 -6.17 10.66 3.89
CA GLY A 114 -5.91 11.10 2.52
C GLY A 114 -5.44 12.56 2.36
N LYS A 115 -5.25 13.32 3.45
CA LYS A 115 -4.69 14.69 3.37
C LYS A 115 -3.21 14.65 2.98
N LYS A 116 -2.73 15.68 2.29
CA LYS A 116 -1.30 15.85 1.92
C LYS A 116 -0.41 15.82 3.17
N LEU A 117 0.70 15.10 3.09
CA LEU A 117 1.74 15.05 4.12
C LEU A 117 2.73 16.19 3.88
N THR A 118 3.08 16.92 4.94
CA THR A 118 3.92 18.13 4.84
C THR A 118 5.15 18.08 5.73
N ASP A 119 5.13 17.35 6.84
CA ASP A 119 6.31 17.15 7.70
C ASP A 119 7.05 15.85 7.36
N ALA A 120 8.37 15.85 7.59
CA ALA A 120 9.27 14.75 7.26
C ALA A 120 8.84 13.42 7.90
N VAL A 121 8.51 13.43 9.19
CA VAL A 121 8.07 12.22 9.92
C VAL A 121 6.78 11.66 9.33
N SER A 122 5.82 12.51 8.98
CA SER A 122 4.59 12.08 8.32
C SER A 122 4.84 11.51 6.94
N ILE A 123 5.75 12.10 6.17
CA ILE A 123 6.16 11.58 4.85
C ILE A 123 6.83 10.21 4.99
N GLU A 124 7.69 10.04 5.99
CA GLU A 124 8.42 8.81 6.29
C GLU A 124 7.51 7.67 6.78
N TYR A 125 6.50 7.98 7.59
CA TYR A 125 5.51 7.01 8.08
C TYR A 125 4.32 6.82 7.13
N GLY A 126 4.14 7.72 6.15
CA GLY A 126 2.97 7.77 5.28
C GLY A 126 1.67 8.12 6.01
N ILE A 127 1.69 8.52 7.27
CA ILE A 127 0.51 8.80 8.11
C ILE A 127 0.75 10.11 8.84
N GLY A 128 -0.20 11.06 8.77
CA GLY A 128 -0.10 12.37 9.43
C GLY A 128 -0.14 12.31 10.96
N PRO A 129 0.28 13.38 11.67
CA PRO A 129 0.56 13.34 13.10
C PRO A 129 -0.69 13.06 13.95
N GLN A 130 -1.81 13.72 13.64
CA GLN A 130 -3.08 13.46 14.33
C GLN A 130 -3.59 12.04 14.08
N CYS A 131 -3.34 11.48 12.90
CA CYS A 131 -3.76 10.13 12.53
C CYS A 131 -2.90 9.07 13.23
N ARG A 132 -1.58 9.30 13.35
CA ARG A 132 -0.70 8.43 14.15
C ARG A 132 -1.16 8.33 15.59
N LYS A 133 -1.54 9.46 16.22
CA LYS A 133 -2.10 9.48 17.57
C LYS A 133 -3.37 8.61 17.68
N LYS A 134 -4.30 8.73 16.74
CA LYS A 134 -5.54 7.93 16.70
C LYS A 134 -5.27 6.43 16.53
N LEU A 135 -4.25 6.08 15.76
CA LEU A 135 -3.86 4.70 15.49
C LEU A 135 -2.91 4.12 16.54
N GLY A 136 -2.50 4.90 17.56
CA GLY A 136 -1.52 4.44 18.56
C GLY A 136 -0.11 4.22 18.00
N ILE A 137 0.24 4.85 16.87
CA ILE A 137 1.56 4.68 16.25
C ILE A 137 2.57 5.60 16.93
N THR A 138 3.52 5.01 17.66
CA THR A 138 4.62 5.71 18.30
C THR A 138 5.75 5.99 17.31
N VAL A 139 6.24 7.22 17.29
CA VAL A 139 7.45 7.58 16.53
C VAL A 139 8.65 7.26 17.42
N LYS A 140 9.53 6.37 16.97
CA LYS A 140 10.83 6.18 17.63
C LYS A 140 11.59 7.50 17.51
N LYS A 141 11.90 8.15 18.64
CA LYS A 141 12.88 9.24 18.64
C LYS A 141 14.23 8.57 18.34
N GLU A 142 14.83 8.89 17.22
CA GLU A 142 16.24 8.56 17.02
C GLU A 142 17.02 9.36 18.08
N GLU A 143 17.72 8.62 18.95
CA GLU A 143 18.67 9.20 19.89
C GLU A 143 19.69 9.97 19.06
N THR A 144 19.69 11.28 19.25
CA THR A 144 20.71 12.16 18.69
C THR A 144 21.99 11.80 19.42
N VAL A 145 22.83 10.99 18.78
CA VAL A 145 24.22 10.77 19.19
C VAL A 145 25.04 11.98 18.77
#